data_AF-A0A5K7ZGE7-F1
#
_entry.id   AF-A0A5K7ZGE7-F1
#
_cell.length_a   1.000
_cell.length_b   1.000
_cell.length_c   1.000
_cell.angle_alpha   90.00
_cell.angle_beta   90.00
_cell.angle_gamma   90.00
#
_symmetry.space_group_name_H-M   'P 1'
#
loop_
_entity.id
_entity.type
_entity.pdbx_description
1 polymer ?
#
loop_
_entity_poly.entity_id
_entity_poly.type
_entity_poly.pdbx_seq_one_letter_code
_entity_poly.pdbx_strand_id
1 'polypeptide(L)'
;MNHTYRAILAIFTLALVTACATYTGDNLLKLPEKPSTYNQDRTISKAKEGVSDILDSLGIPEETKKSFEKIAPKDVIRESEPLKLTRINNQLVVARTNTDISFATNSIIISIGALNISHSGNNIIVCGSDIDISHDGGLGSGSLVISRGKTKISHARNTLVYAIKGVAISHANNVKAFNTHERKTSWGHINNIIVKPLFYEEATPNKSFQLTGVAGDRVHRHQPKGIIHEKWFYNIHG
;
A
#
# COMPACT_ATOMS: atom_id res chain seq x y z
N MET A 1 39.43 -48.16 -47.66
CA MET A 1 38.39 -47.95 -46.63
C MET A 1 37.08 -47.68 -47.35
N ASN A 2 36.12 -48.61 -47.25
CA ASN A 2 34.91 -48.62 -48.08
C ASN A 2 34.04 -47.37 -47.83
N HIS A 3 33.68 -46.65 -48.89
CA HIS A 3 32.87 -45.42 -48.81
C HIS A 3 31.53 -45.63 -48.10
N THR A 4 31.01 -46.86 -48.13
CA THR A 4 29.83 -47.33 -47.40
C THR A 4 30.00 -47.23 -45.88
N TYR A 5 31.18 -47.55 -45.34
CA TYR A 5 31.44 -47.46 -43.90
C TYR A 5 31.51 -46.02 -43.41
N ARG A 6 32.03 -45.10 -44.24
CA ARG A 6 32.07 -43.66 -43.92
C ARG A 6 30.67 -43.04 -43.92
N ALA A 7 29.81 -43.46 -44.85
CA ALA A 7 28.43 -43.00 -44.89
C ALA A 7 27.61 -43.47 -43.69
N ILE A 8 27.76 -44.75 -43.29
CA ILE A 8 27.06 -45.30 -42.12
C ILE A 8 27.53 -44.63 -40.82
N LEU A 9 28.83 -44.38 -40.68
CA LEU A 9 29.37 -43.69 -39.49
C LEU A 9 28.87 -42.24 -39.40
N ALA A 10 28.80 -41.52 -40.52
CA ALA A 10 28.30 -40.15 -40.57
C ALA A 10 26.81 -40.04 -40.22
N ILE A 11 25.99 -40.99 -40.68
CA ILE A 11 24.55 -41.05 -40.36
C ILE A 11 24.35 -41.37 -38.88
N PHE A 12 25.15 -42.27 -38.30
CA PHE A 12 25.07 -42.60 -36.87
C PHE A 12 25.48 -41.43 -35.98
N THR A 13 26.49 -40.64 -36.37
CA THR A 13 26.87 -39.44 -35.62
C THR A 13 25.83 -38.32 -35.71
N LEU A 14 25.11 -38.19 -36.83
CA LEU A 14 24.07 -37.16 -36.97
C LEU A 14 22.80 -37.48 -36.15
N ALA A 15 22.47 -38.76 -35.98
CA ALA A 15 21.37 -39.21 -35.14
C ALA A 15 21.67 -39.10 -33.63
N LEU A 16 22.95 -39.22 -33.22
CA LEU A 16 23.35 -39.06 -31.81
C LEU A 16 23.38 -37.59 -31.36
N VAL A 17 23.62 -36.63 -32.26
CA VAL A 17 23.60 -35.19 -31.91
C VAL A 17 22.19 -34.63 -31.85
N THR A 18 21.23 -35.22 -32.56
CA THR A 18 19.81 -34.78 -32.54
C THR A 18 19.00 -35.33 -31.36
N ALA A 19 19.50 -36.34 -30.63
CA ALA A 19 18.84 -36.90 -29.45
C ALA A 19 19.19 -36.20 -28.12
N CYS A 20 20.11 -35.23 -28.11
CA CYS A 20 20.56 -34.55 -26.89
C CYS A 20 20.12 -33.07 -26.75
N ALA A 21 19.28 -32.54 -27.66
CA ALA A 21 18.86 -31.13 -27.61
C ALA A 21 17.42 -30.89 -27.14
N THR A 22 16.72 -31.91 -26.65
CA THR A 22 15.34 -31.76 -26.12
C THR A 22 15.16 -32.51 -24.80
N TYR A 23 15.99 -32.19 -23.82
CA TYR A 23 15.60 -32.39 -22.42
C TYR A 23 14.67 -31.23 -22.02
N THR A 24 13.40 -31.32 -22.39
CA THR A 24 12.32 -30.47 -21.86
C THR A 24 11.98 -30.89 -20.43
N GLY A 25 12.94 -30.75 -19.51
CA GLY A 25 12.76 -31.01 -18.08
C GLY A 25 11.99 -29.92 -17.33
N ASP A 26 11.85 -28.72 -17.90
CA ASP A 26 11.32 -27.55 -17.19
C ASP A 26 9.84 -27.22 -17.47
N ASN A 27 9.14 -27.99 -18.32
CA ASN A 27 7.73 -27.72 -18.63
C ASN A 27 6.73 -28.51 -17.77
N LEU A 28 7.17 -29.45 -16.93
CA LEU A 28 6.26 -30.25 -16.07
C LEU A 28 5.80 -29.54 -14.79
N LEU A 29 6.30 -28.32 -14.53
CA LEU A 29 5.85 -27.45 -13.42
C LEU A 29 5.39 -26.07 -13.89
N LYS A 30 5.00 -25.92 -15.15
CA LYS A 30 4.10 -24.81 -15.50
C LYS A 30 2.71 -25.15 -14.99
N LEU A 31 2.54 -24.96 -13.67
CA LEU A 31 1.22 -24.72 -13.12
C LEU A 31 0.57 -23.69 -14.03
N PRO A 32 -0.60 -23.96 -14.62
CA PRO A 32 -1.31 -22.93 -15.34
C PRO A 32 -1.50 -21.81 -14.33
N GLU A 33 -0.83 -20.68 -14.56
CA GLU A 33 -1.22 -19.42 -13.94
C GLU A 33 -2.67 -19.24 -14.35
N LYS A 34 -3.59 -19.66 -13.48
CA LYS A 34 -4.99 -19.34 -13.64
C LYS A 34 -4.99 -17.83 -13.77
N PRO A 35 -5.44 -17.26 -14.91
CA PRO A 35 -5.69 -15.84 -14.96
C PRO A 35 -6.70 -15.59 -13.86
N SER A 36 -6.24 -15.06 -12.72
CA SER A 36 -7.14 -14.69 -11.65
C SER A 36 -7.98 -13.60 -12.26
N THR A 37 -9.23 -13.90 -12.58
CA THR A 37 -10.20 -12.89 -12.98
C THR A 37 -10.31 -11.95 -11.80
N TYR A 38 -9.56 -10.87 -11.88
CA TYR A 38 -9.40 -9.94 -10.80
C TYR A 38 -10.74 -9.23 -10.61
N ASN A 39 -11.43 -9.59 -9.53
CA ASN A 39 -12.72 -9.02 -9.22
C ASN A 39 -12.50 -7.64 -8.56
N GLN A 40 -12.53 -6.60 -9.39
CA GLN A 40 -12.37 -5.21 -8.98
C GLN A 40 -13.41 -4.83 -7.92
N ASP A 41 -14.68 -5.16 -8.15
CA ASP A 41 -15.79 -4.85 -7.24
C ASP A 41 -15.58 -5.45 -5.85
N ARG A 42 -15.11 -6.70 -5.79
CA ARG A 42 -14.76 -7.37 -4.54
C ARG A 42 -13.61 -6.65 -3.83
N THR A 43 -12.61 -6.18 -4.57
CA THR A 43 -11.46 -5.47 -3.99
C THR A 43 -11.87 -4.09 -3.47
N ILE A 44 -12.68 -3.36 -4.23
CA ILE A 44 -13.26 -2.07 -3.83
C ILE A 44 -14.15 -2.25 -2.58
N SER A 45 -15.01 -3.27 -2.57
CA SER A 45 -15.89 -3.56 -1.42
C SER A 45 -15.10 -3.85 -0.15
N LYS A 46 -14.06 -4.68 -0.22
CA LYS A 46 -13.16 -4.94 0.92
C LYS A 46 -12.42 -3.69 1.38
N ALA A 47 -11.98 -2.84 0.44
CA ALA A 47 -11.33 -1.59 0.80
C ALA A 47 -12.29 -0.68 1.57
N LYS A 48 -13.54 -0.53 1.09
CA LYS A 48 -14.57 0.24 1.78
C LYS A 48 -14.93 -0.31 3.16
N GLU A 49 -15.03 -1.63 3.31
CA GLU A 49 -15.29 -2.28 4.59
C GLU A 49 -14.21 -1.92 5.62
N GLY A 50 -12.93 -2.11 5.29
CA GLY A 50 -11.87 -1.77 6.24
C GLY A 50 -11.70 -0.26 6.49
N VAL A 51 -12.09 0.59 5.54
CA VAL A 51 -12.22 2.04 5.79
C VAL A 51 -13.29 2.30 6.84
N SER A 52 -14.46 1.66 6.72
CA SER A 52 -15.53 1.78 7.72
C SER A 52 -15.04 1.38 9.10
N ASP A 53 -14.38 0.22 9.21
CA ASP A 53 -13.81 -0.28 10.47
C ASP A 53 -12.82 0.71 11.09
N ILE A 54 -11.98 1.35 10.26
CA ILE A 54 -11.04 2.38 10.69
C ILE A 54 -11.79 3.60 11.23
N LEU A 55 -12.77 4.12 10.49
CA LEU A 55 -13.55 5.29 10.90
C LEU A 55 -14.27 5.04 12.24
N ASP A 56 -14.82 3.84 12.41
CA ASP A 56 -15.44 3.40 13.67
C ASP A 56 -14.42 3.32 14.81
N SER A 57 -13.26 2.72 14.55
CA SER A 57 -12.18 2.57 15.55
C SER A 57 -11.59 3.91 16.01
N LEU A 58 -11.57 4.90 15.12
CA LEU A 58 -11.16 6.27 15.42
C LEU A 58 -12.25 7.10 16.11
N GLY A 59 -13.47 6.58 16.24
CA GLY A 59 -14.60 7.30 16.82
C GLY A 59 -14.98 8.54 16.01
N ILE A 60 -14.85 8.48 14.68
CA ILE A 60 -15.18 9.61 13.82
C ILE A 60 -16.69 9.89 13.88
N PRO A 61 -17.15 11.15 14.04
CA PRO A 61 -18.58 11.47 14.03
C PRO A 61 -19.26 11.12 12.70
N GLU A 62 -20.52 10.74 12.74
CA GLU A 62 -21.31 10.36 11.56
C GLU A 62 -21.35 11.46 10.49
N GLU A 63 -21.40 12.74 10.87
CA GLU A 63 -21.35 13.82 9.87
C GLU A 63 -20.05 13.83 9.06
N THR A 64 -18.94 13.43 9.69
CA THR A 64 -17.63 13.34 9.03
C THR A 64 -17.51 12.03 8.25
N LYS A 65 -18.09 10.91 8.72
CA LYS A 65 -18.13 9.66 7.94
C LYS A 65 -18.84 9.85 6.60
N LYS A 66 -19.95 10.59 6.58
CA LYS A 66 -20.71 10.91 5.36
C LYS A 66 -19.89 11.63 4.28
N SER A 67 -18.82 12.36 4.61
CA SER A 67 -17.96 12.94 3.56
C SER A 67 -17.08 11.87 2.90
N PHE A 68 -16.64 10.87 3.66
CA PHE A 68 -15.87 9.73 3.15
C PHE A 68 -16.73 8.70 2.43
N GLU A 69 -18.00 8.53 2.79
CA GLU A 69 -18.94 7.66 2.04
C GLU A 69 -19.12 8.07 0.57
N LYS A 70 -18.90 9.35 0.26
CA LYS A 70 -18.91 9.86 -1.12
C LYS A 70 -17.74 9.36 -1.96
N ILE A 71 -16.70 8.79 -1.35
CA ILE A 71 -15.57 8.18 -2.04
C ILE A 71 -16.04 6.84 -2.63
N ALA A 72 -16.25 6.84 -3.94
CA ALA A 72 -16.71 5.69 -4.69
C ALA A 72 -15.69 5.36 -5.81
N PRO A 73 -14.62 4.60 -5.49
CA PRO A 73 -13.69 4.12 -6.51
C PRO A 73 -14.43 3.42 -7.65
N LYS A 74 -14.08 3.77 -8.88
CA LYS A 74 -14.63 3.17 -10.12
C LYS A 74 -13.72 2.10 -10.68
N ASP A 75 -12.41 2.30 -10.52
CA ASP A 75 -11.37 1.41 -11.02
C ASP A 75 -10.35 1.14 -9.94
N VAL A 76 -9.58 0.06 -10.11
CA VAL A 76 -8.46 -0.29 -9.24
C VAL A 76 -7.15 -0.25 -10.02
N ILE A 77 -6.19 0.52 -9.52
CA ILE A 77 -4.80 0.52 -9.96
C ILE A 77 -4.02 -0.33 -8.97
N ARG A 78 -3.42 -1.42 -9.43
CA ARG A 78 -2.57 -2.31 -8.62
C ARG A 78 -1.20 -2.37 -9.26
N GLU A 79 -0.15 -2.02 -8.51
CA GLU A 79 1.22 -2.04 -9.03
C GLU A 79 2.21 -2.60 -8.00
N SER A 80 3.13 -3.42 -8.51
CA SER A 80 4.25 -3.98 -7.73
C SER A 80 5.53 -3.17 -7.86
N GLU A 81 5.65 -2.34 -8.89
CA GLU A 81 6.81 -1.47 -9.15
C GLU A 81 6.54 -0.03 -8.69
N PRO A 82 7.59 0.81 -8.52
CA PRO A 82 7.42 2.21 -8.15
C PRO A 82 6.44 2.92 -9.09
N LEU A 83 5.42 3.55 -8.50
CA LEU A 83 4.26 4.04 -9.22
C LEU A 83 4.26 5.56 -9.28
N LYS A 84 4.21 6.13 -10.49
CA LYS A 84 4.06 7.57 -10.71
C LYS A 84 2.74 7.85 -11.43
N LEU A 85 1.84 8.57 -10.77
CA LEU A 85 0.52 8.91 -11.32
C LEU A 85 0.36 10.43 -11.40
N THR A 86 0.00 10.94 -12.56
CA THR A 86 -0.23 12.38 -12.73
C THR A 86 -1.53 12.82 -12.05
N ARG A 87 -2.60 12.04 -12.21
CA ARG A 87 -3.92 12.37 -11.65
C ARG A 87 -4.71 11.10 -11.39
N ILE A 88 -5.27 11.00 -10.19
CA ILE A 88 -6.27 10.00 -9.83
C ILE A 88 -7.52 10.68 -9.29
N ASN A 89 -8.68 10.16 -9.66
CA ASN A 89 -9.97 10.67 -9.21
C ASN A 89 -10.99 9.53 -9.14
N ASN A 90 -11.58 9.28 -7.98
CA ASN A 90 -12.47 8.14 -7.76
C ASN A 90 -11.81 6.81 -8.13
N GLN A 91 -10.59 6.57 -7.65
CA GLN A 91 -9.86 5.32 -7.88
C GLN A 91 -9.43 4.69 -6.57
N LEU A 92 -9.24 3.37 -6.60
CA LEU A 92 -8.56 2.63 -5.55
C LEU A 92 -7.13 2.36 -6.05
N VAL A 93 -6.13 2.89 -5.37
CA VAL A 93 -4.71 2.62 -5.66
C VAL A 93 -4.19 1.66 -4.61
N VAL A 94 -3.58 0.56 -5.04
CA VAL A 94 -2.96 -0.46 -4.20
C VAL A 94 -1.53 -0.68 -4.70
N ALA A 95 -0.56 -0.06 -4.02
CA ALA A 95 0.84 -0.06 -4.42
C ALA A 95 1.73 -0.80 -3.41
N ARG A 96 2.59 -1.69 -3.88
CA ARG A 96 3.53 -2.45 -3.01
C ARG A 96 4.84 -1.73 -2.73
N THR A 97 5.09 -0.60 -3.39
CA THR A 97 6.36 0.15 -3.32
C THR A 97 6.08 1.65 -3.23
N ASN A 98 7.12 2.47 -3.37
CA ASN A 98 7.00 3.91 -3.31
C ASN A 98 6.06 4.45 -4.39
N THR A 99 5.26 5.44 -4.03
CA THR A 99 4.21 5.97 -4.89
C THR A 99 4.28 7.50 -4.91
N ASP A 100 4.34 8.08 -6.11
CA ASP A 100 4.30 9.53 -6.33
C ASP A 100 3.03 9.89 -7.10
N ILE A 101 2.23 10.82 -6.57
CA ILE A 101 0.96 11.23 -7.19
C ILE A 101 0.88 12.75 -7.27
N SER A 102 0.76 13.33 -8.45
CA SER A 102 0.68 14.80 -8.55
C SER A 102 -0.67 15.33 -8.06
N PHE A 103 -1.78 14.66 -8.41
CA PHE A 103 -3.13 15.04 -7.99
C PHE A 103 -3.96 13.82 -7.61
N ALA A 104 -4.53 13.82 -6.40
CA ALA A 104 -5.44 12.78 -5.94
C ALA A 104 -6.71 13.38 -5.34
N THR A 105 -7.87 12.95 -5.81
CA THR A 105 -9.15 13.36 -5.23
C THR A 105 -10.14 12.21 -5.10
N ASN A 106 -10.97 12.23 -4.06
CA ASN A 106 -12.07 11.27 -3.87
C ASN A 106 -11.63 9.81 -4.04
N SER A 107 -10.43 9.46 -3.58
CA SER A 107 -9.80 8.17 -3.85
C SER A 107 -9.42 7.45 -2.57
N ILE A 108 -9.28 6.13 -2.66
CA ILE A 108 -8.68 5.31 -1.61
C ILE A 108 -7.26 4.94 -2.08
N ILE A 109 -6.26 5.23 -1.28
CA ILE A 109 -4.85 5.02 -1.62
C ILE A 109 -4.24 4.15 -0.54
N ILE A 110 -3.76 2.97 -0.91
CA ILE A 110 -3.13 2.00 -0.03
C ILE A 110 -1.72 1.76 -0.58
N SER A 111 -0.70 2.15 0.16
CA SER A 111 0.71 1.99 -0.26
C SER A 111 1.55 1.35 0.83
N ILE A 112 2.32 0.32 0.50
CA ILE A 112 3.28 -0.29 1.44
C ILE A 112 4.52 0.58 1.61
N GLY A 113 4.99 1.19 0.51
CA GLY A 113 6.17 2.05 0.47
C GLY A 113 5.87 3.48 0.93
N ALA A 114 6.83 4.38 0.72
CA ALA A 114 6.65 5.81 0.96
C ALA A 114 5.68 6.41 -0.07
N LEU A 115 4.91 7.41 0.34
CA LEU A 115 3.90 8.05 -0.49
C LEU A 115 4.10 9.55 -0.55
N ASN A 116 4.28 10.09 -1.75
CA ASN A 116 4.33 11.52 -2.00
C ASN A 116 3.10 11.97 -2.79
N ILE A 117 2.42 13.03 -2.33
CA ILE A 117 1.29 13.62 -3.06
C ILE A 117 1.45 15.14 -3.16
N SER A 118 1.45 15.71 -4.36
CA SER A 118 1.52 17.17 -4.47
C SER A 118 0.19 17.82 -4.06
N HIS A 119 -0.93 17.33 -4.57
CA HIS A 119 -2.26 17.85 -4.23
C HIS A 119 -3.24 16.74 -3.90
N SER A 120 -3.82 16.80 -2.71
CA SER A 120 -4.76 15.85 -2.14
C SER A 120 -6.05 16.56 -1.72
N GLY A 121 -7.19 15.87 -1.85
CA GLY A 121 -8.47 16.35 -1.37
C GLY A 121 -9.52 15.24 -1.28
N ASN A 122 -10.15 15.12 -0.12
CA ASN A 122 -11.14 14.09 0.17
C ASN A 122 -10.67 12.67 -0.17
N ASN A 123 -9.46 12.30 0.25
CA ASN A 123 -8.94 10.94 0.08
C ASN A 123 -8.97 10.16 1.38
N ILE A 124 -8.88 8.84 1.27
CA ILE A 124 -8.49 7.97 2.38
C ILE A 124 -7.16 7.33 2.01
N ILE A 125 -6.15 7.60 2.82
CA ILE A 125 -4.76 7.24 2.56
C ILE A 125 -4.30 6.33 3.69
N VAL A 126 -3.82 5.13 3.34
CA VAL A 126 -3.21 4.18 4.28
C VAL A 126 -1.84 3.80 3.77
N CYS A 127 -0.81 4.15 4.54
CA CYS A 127 0.59 3.97 4.15
C CYS A 127 1.37 3.14 5.18
N GLY A 128 2.13 2.17 4.69
CA GLY A 128 3.04 1.35 5.48
C GLY A 128 4.35 2.05 5.87
N SER A 129 4.63 3.22 5.30
CA SER A 129 5.86 4.01 5.50
C SER A 129 5.54 5.49 5.68
N ASP A 130 6.52 6.36 5.44
CA ASP A 130 6.40 7.81 5.54
C ASP A 130 5.53 8.39 4.41
N ILE A 131 4.82 9.47 4.72
CA ILE A 131 3.97 10.23 3.78
C ILE A 131 4.46 11.69 3.70
N ASP A 132 4.60 12.24 2.49
CA ASP A 132 4.75 13.69 2.27
C ASP A 132 3.62 14.21 1.36
N ILE A 133 2.84 15.18 1.83
CA ILE A 133 1.77 15.83 1.06
C ILE A 133 2.04 17.33 0.97
N SER A 134 2.08 17.90 -0.23
CA SER A 134 2.25 19.37 -0.34
C SER A 134 0.97 20.10 0.07
N HIS A 135 -0.18 19.77 -0.51
CA HIS A 135 -1.46 20.39 -0.17
C HIS A 135 -2.56 19.35 0.04
N ASP A 136 -3.17 19.31 1.22
CA ASP A 136 -4.37 18.53 1.52
C ASP A 136 -5.55 19.43 1.92
N GLY A 137 -6.71 19.20 1.31
CA GLY A 137 -7.92 19.96 1.61
C GLY A 137 -8.03 21.31 0.89
N GLY A 138 -7.27 21.51 -0.18
CA GLY A 138 -7.31 22.74 -1.01
C GLY A 138 -8.69 23.05 -1.60
N LEU A 139 -9.54 22.04 -1.82
CA LEU A 139 -10.92 22.18 -2.29
C LEU A 139 -11.97 22.14 -1.16
N GLY A 140 -11.56 22.35 0.09
CA GLY A 140 -12.45 22.43 1.26
C GLY A 140 -12.70 21.10 1.98
N SER A 141 -12.36 19.97 1.38
CA SER A 141 -12.48 18.63 1.99
C SER A 141 -11.09 18.01 2.20
N GLY A 142 -10.68 17.90 3.46
CA GLY A 142 -9.44 17.23 3.84
C GLY A 142 -9.53 15.72 3.69
N SER A 143 -8.40 15.05 3.88
CA SER A 143 -8.28 13.59 3.76
C SER A 143 -8.18 12.92 5.13
N LEU A 144 -8.44 11.61 5.16
CA LEU A 144 -7.97 10.74 6.23
C LEU A 144 -6.59 10.19 5.82
N VAL A 145 -5.56 10.45 6.63
CA VAL A 145 -4.17 10.10 6.35
C VAL A 145 -3.63 9.21 7.46
N ILE A 146 -3.37 7.95 7.15
CA ILE A 146 -2.91 6.93 8.10
C ILE A 146 -1.53 6.45 7.66
N SER A 147 -0.55 6.49 8.56
CA SER A 147 0.84 6.14 8.32
C SER A 147 1.43 5.37 9.51
N ARG A 148 2.14 4.27 9.21
CA ARG A 148 3.07 3.63 10.17
C ARG A 148 4.37 4.42 10.37
N GLY A 149 4.64 5.35 9.46
CA GLY A 149 5.81 6.21 9.47
C GLY A 149 5.53 7.58 10.08
N LYS A 150 6.27 8.56 9.58
CA LYS A 150 6.03 9.99 9.78
C LYS A 150 5.16 10.52 8.66
N THR A 151 4.33 11.51 8.99
CA THR A 151 3.54 12.25 7.99
C THR A 151 3.97 13.71 7.96
N LYS A 152 4.30 14.23 6.78
CA LYS A 152 4.56 15.64 6.55
C LYS A 152 3.49 16.22 5.64
N ILE A 153 2.93 17.37 5.99
CA ILE A 153 1.95 18.07 5.14
C ILE A 153 2.27 19.57 5.09
N SER A 154 2.47 20.17 3.91
CA SER A 154 2.78 21.62 3.89
C SER A 154 1.54 22.46 4.22
N HIS A 155 0.39 22.12 3.65
CA HIS A 155 -0.90 22.75 3.98
C HIS A 155 -1.96 21.69 4.19
N ALA A 156 -2.59 21.68 5.36
CA ALA A 156 -3.65 20.74 5.70
C ALA A 156 -4.90 21.50 6.14
N ARG A 157 -6.05 21.18 5.53
CA ARG A 157 -7.35 21.72 5.91
C ARG A 157 -8.36 20.60 6.10
N ASN A 158 -9.02 20.55 7.26
CA ASN A 158 -10.02 19.52 7.60
C ASN A 158 -9.46 18.09 7.52
N THR A 159 -8.15 17.93 7.74
CA THR A 159 -7.43 16.66 7.60
C THR A 159 -7.45 15.87 8.91
N LEU A 160 -7.68 14.58 8.82
CA LEU A 160 -7.53 13.62 9.91
C LEU A 160 -6.22 12.86 9.71
N VAL A 161 -5.36 12.80 10.72
CA VAL A 161 -4.03 12.17 10.61
C VAL A 161 -3.83 11.13 11.70
N TYR A 162 -3.34 9.96 11.34
CA TYR A 162 -2.87 8.92 12.25
C TYR A 162 -1.45 8.55 11.85
N ALA A 163 -0.44 9.10 12.52
CA ALA A 163 0.96 8.88 12.15
C ALA A 163 1.78 8.49 13.38
N ILE A 164 2.06 7.19 13.55
CA ILE A 164 2.60 6.68 14.82
C ILE A 164 3.99 7.26 15.14
N LYS A 165 4.82 7.57 14.14
CA LYS A 165 6.15 8.16 14.37
C LYS A 165 6.14 9.69 14.41
N GLY A 166 4.97 10.31 14.28
CA GLY A 166 4.80 11.76 14.36
C GLY A 166 4.28 12.41 13.09
N VAL A 167 3.81 13.65 13.24
CA VAL A 167 3.32 14.51 12.17
C VAL A 167 3.97 15.88 12.21
N ALA A 168 4.31 16.43 11.04
CA ALA A 168 4.75 17.80 10.86
C ALA A 168 3.88 18.49 9.80
N ILE A 169 3.20 19.60 10.16
CA ILE A 169 2.34 20.34 9.24
C ILE A 169 2.74 21.81 9.22
N SER A 170 3.08 22.40 8.08
CA SER A 170 3.48 23.82 8.08
C SER A 170 2.28 24.74 8.39
N HIS A 171 1.13 24.51 7.73
CA HIS A 171 -0.12 25.24 7.97
C HIS A 171 -1.27 24.29 8.26
N ALA A 172 -1.66 24.18 9.53
CA ALA A 172 -2.71 23.29 10.00
C ALA A 172 -4.01 24.07 10.27
N ASN A 173 -5.04 23.83 9.47
CA ASN A 173 -6.38 24.39 9.70
C ASN A 173 -7.40 23.27 9.95
N ASN A 174 -7.96 23.22 11.16
CA ASN A 174 -8.89 22.16 11.58
C ASN A 174 -8.32 20.75 11.37
N VAL A 175 -7.10 20.52 11.84
CA VAL A 175 -6.44 19.21 11.78
C VAL A 175 -6.63 18.45 13.09
N LYS A 176 -7.04 17.18 12.99
CA LYS A 176 -7.08 16.26 14.11
C LYS A 176 -6.07 15.14 13.89
N ALA A 177 -5.23 14.89 14.88
CA ALA A 177 -4.31 13.78 14.91
C ALA A 177 -4.82 12.69 15.88
N PHE A 178 -4.41 11.45 15.64
CA PHE A 178 -4.78 10.29 16.45
C PHE A 178 -3.53 9.51 16.80
N ASN A 179 -3.36 9.17 18.08
CA ASN A 179 -2.19 8.43 18.61
C ASN A 179 -0.84 8.90 18.05
N THR A 180 -0.68 10.19 17.79
CA THR A 180 0.50 10.73 17.12
C THR A 180 1.44 11.34 18.15
N HIS A 181 2.55 10.66 18.43
CA HIS A 181 3.47 11.01 19.53
C HIS A 181 4.04 12.43 19.38
N GLU A 182 4.73 12.68 18.26
CA GLU A 182 5.31 13.99 17.93
C GLU A 182 4.38 14.78 17.02
N ARG A 183 4.13 16.05 17.35
CA ARG A 183 3.31 16.97 16.54
C ARG A 183 4.04 18.29 16.41
N LYS A 184 4.34 18.70 15.18
CA LYS A 184 5.00 19.98 14.88
C LYS A 184 4.13 20.77 13.91
N THR A 185 3.97 22.06 14.19
CA THR A 185 3.34 22.98 13.24
C THR A 185 3.99 24.34 13.26
N SER A 186 4.08 24.99 12.10
CA SER A 186 4.54 26.38 12.00
C SER A 186 3.37 27.36 12.18
N TRP A 187 2.15 26.95 11.83
CA TRP A 187 0.94 27.77 11.94
C TRP A 187 -0.33 26.93 12.18
N GLY A 188 -1.20 27.42 13.06
CA GLY A 188 -2.43 26.74 13.46
C GLY A 188 -2.21 25.68 14.54
N HIS A 189 -3.10 24.68 14.64
CA HIS A 189 -3.09 23.68 15.71
C HIS A 189 -3.38 22.27 15.21
N ILE A 190 -2.75 21.29 15.87
CA ILE A 190 -2.97 19.87 15.63
C ILE A 190 -3.50 19.26 16.93
N ASN A 191 -4.81 18.98 16.96
CA ASN A 191 -5.47 18.41 18.14
C ASN A 191 -5.28 16.89 18.14
N ASN A 192 -4.61 16.35 19.15
CA ASN A 192 -4.39 14.90 19.22
C ASN A 192 -5.44 14.22 20.10
N ILE A 193 -6.01 13.14 19.59
CA ILE A 193 -6.99 12.31 20.29
C ILE A 193 -6.35 10.95 20.53
N ILE A 194 -6.43 10.48 21.77
CA ILE A 194 -5.95 9.14 22.12
C ILE A 194 -7.10 8.15 21.93
N VAL A 195 -6.85 7.14 21.11
CA VAL A 195 -7.81 6.09 20.75
C VAL A 195 -7.14 4.72 20.89
N LYS A 196 -7.92 3.65 20.74
CA LYS A 196 -7.36 2.30 20.70
C LYS A 196 -6.33 2.20 19.55
N PRO A 197 -5.14 1.62 19.80
CA PRO A 197 -4.12 1.46 18.76
C PRO A 197 -4.65 0.77 17.49
N LEU A 198 -4.26 1.29 16.33
CA LEU A 198 -4.51 0.68 15.02
C LEU A 198 -3.36 -0.25 14.62
N PHE A 199 -2.14 0.02 15.10
CA PHE A 199 -0.95 -0.76 14.81
C PHE A 199 -0.42 -1.55 16.01
N TYR A 200 0.33 -2.62 15.74
CA TYR A 200 0.86 -3.51 16.78
C TYR A 200 1.98 -2.88 17.58
N GLU A 201 2.78 -2.08 16.91
CA GLU A 201 3.93 -1.39 17.48
C GLU A 201 3.52 -0.41 18.58
N GLU A 202 2.34 0.20 18.44
CA GLU A 202 1.76 1.06 19.47
C GLU A 202 1.31 0.28 20.71
N ALA A 203 0.77 -0.94 20.51
CA ALA A 203 0.29 -1.79 21.60
C ALA A 203 1.44 -2.50 22.35
N THR A 204 2.65 -2.52 21.79
CA THR A 204 3.82 -3.19 22.37
C THR A 204 5.04 -2.26 22.44
N PRO A 205 4.99 -1.20 23.27
CA PRO A 205 6.01 -0.14 23.28
C PRO A 205 7.44 -0.61 23.63
N ASN A 206 7.62 -1.84 24.11
CA ASN A 206 8.92 -2.38 24.56
C ASN A 206 9.60 -3.38 23.59
N LYS A 207 9.10 -3.57 22.36
CA LYS A 207 9.78 -4.37 21.32
C LYS A 207 10.12 -3.50 20.10
N SER A 208 11.30 -2.90 20.16
CA SER A 208 12.16 -2.40 19.07
C SER A 208 11.72 -1.16 18.26
N PHE A 209 12.36 -0.02 18.56
CA PHE A 209 12.91 0.91 17.57
C PHE A 209 14.35 0.50 17.15
N GLN A 210 14.63 -0.81 17.08
CA GLN A 210 15.84 -1.29 16.41
C GLN A 210 15.51 -1.50 14.92
N LEU A 211 15.81 -0.48 14.12
CA LEU A 211 16.03 -0.61 12.70
C LEU A 211 17.27 -1.50 12.51
N THR A 212 17.09 -2.83 12.44
CA THR A 212 18.10 -3.71 11.86
C THR A 212 17.79 -3.85 10.39
N GLY A 213 18.36 -2.96 9.58
CA GLY A 213 18.58 -3.24 8.18
C GLY A 213 19.67 -4.30 8.07
N VAL A 214 19.30 -5.58 7.98
CA VAL A 214 20.10 -6.63 7.35
C VAL A 214 19.12 -7.67 6.80
N ALA A 215 19.36 -8.07 5.55
CA ALA A 215 18.61 -9.07 4.82
C ALA A 215 18.63 -10.45 5.52
N GLY A 216 17.52 -11.19 5.37
CA GLY A 216 17.46 -12.64 5.60
C GLY A 216 16.99 -13.06 6.99
N ASP A 217 15.68 -13.24 7.16
CA ASP A 217 15.09 -14.53 7.57
C ASP A 217 13.56 -14.43 7.72
N ARG A 218 12.85 -15.33 7.03
CA ARG A 218 11.40 -15.50 7.20
C ARG A 218 11.13 -16.21 8.51
N VAL A 219 11.02 -15.45 9.59
CA VAL A 219 10.39 -15.95 10.82
C VAL A 219 8.88 -15.84 10.67
N HIS A 220 8.19 -16.97 10.56
CA HIS A 220 6.74 -17.06 10.71
C HIS A 220 6.36 -16.60 12.14
N ARG A 221 6.08 -15.31 12.30
CA ARG A 221 5.54 -14.78 13.56
C ARG A 221 4.04 -15.04 13.62
N HIS A 222 3.63 -15.73 14.68
CA HIS A 222 2.23 -15.87 15.05
C HIS A 222 1.66 -14.48 15.38
N GLN A 223 0.80 -13.93 14.51
CA GLN A 223 0.15 -12.65 14.76
C GLN A 223 -0.93 -12.81 15.84
N PRO A 224 -0.88 -12.05 16.95
CA PRO A 224 -1.96 -12.06 17.94
C PRO A 224 -3.26 -11.57 17.30
N LYS A 225 -4.38 -12.21 17.66
CA LYS A 225 -5.72 -12.02 17.07
C LYS A 225 -6.36 -10.63 17.28
N GLY A 226 -5.62 -9.58 17.63
CA GLY A 226 -6.16 -8.33 18.15
C GLY A 226 -6.06 -7.09 17.25
N ILE A 227 -5.39 -7.16 16.09
CA ILE A 227 -5.11 -5.96 15.27
C ILE A 227 -5.72 -6.14 13.90
N ILE A 228 -6.92 -5.59 13.79
CA ILE A 228 -7.85 -5.77 12.67
C ILE A 228 -7.24 -5.27 11.36
N HIS A 229 -6.38 -4.24 11.41
CA HIS A 229 -5.97 -3.48 10.23
C HIS A 229 -4.74 -4.00 9.48
N GLU A 230 -3.80 -4.69 10.14
CA GLU A 230 -2.70 -5.34 9.40
C GLU A 230 -3.23 -6.45 8.50
N LYS A 231 -4.19 -7.26 9.00
CA LYS A 231 -4.84 -8.29 8.17
C LYS A 231 -5.55 -7.70 6.97
N TRP A 232 -6.24 -6.58 7.14
CA TRP A 232 -6.90 -5.88 6.03
C TRP A 232 -5.89 -5.43 4.97
N PHE A 233 -4.79 -4.82 5.40
CA PHE A 233 -3.72 -4.35 4.52
C PHE A 233 -3.12 -5.50 3.69
N TYR A 234 -2.85 -6.66 4.29
CA TYR A 234 -2.35 -7.84 3.57
C TYR A 234 -3.42 -8.51 2.68
N ASN A 235 -4.69 -8.54 3.12
CA ASN A 235 -5.79 -9.17 2.38
C ASN A 235 -6.18 -8.43 1.10
N ILE A 236 -5.88 -7.12 1.00
CA ILE A 236 -6.06 -6.33 -0.23
C ILE A 236 -4.90 -6.54 -1.21
N HIS A 237 -3.78 -7.14 -0.79
CA HIS A 237 -2.63 -7.42 -1.67
C HIS A 237 -2.56 -8.88 -2.13
N GLY A 238 -3.30 -9.79 -1.48
CA GLY A 238 -3.41 -11.20 -1.86
C GLY A 238 -4.19 -11.45 -3.13
#